data_AF-A0A061IJ45-F1
#
_entry.id   AF-A0A061IJ45-F1
#
_cell.length_a   1.000
_cell.length_b   1.000
_cell.length_c   1.000
_cell.angle_alpha   90.00
_cell.angle_beta   90.00
_cell.angle_gamma   90.00
#
_symmetry.space_group_name_H-M   'P 1'
#
loop_
_entity.id
_entity.type
_entity.pdbx_description
1 polymer ?
#
loop_
_entity_poly.entity_id
_entity_poly.type
_entity_poly.pdbx_seq_one_letter_code
_entity_poly.pdbx_strand_id
1 'polypeptide(L)'
;MGQAFSDTAKKEDSGDLESSFTDYFKKIKTENKIIPRETIRSIELHLTKGDIRAAKSAITDALKNIDDIPINIAVTGESGAGKSSFINALRGVGHEDKGAAKVGVVETTMKRTPYKHPKIKTLTLWDLPGIGTMKFPPKDYLEKVKFQEYDFFILVSATHFTKLELDLAKAIRFMKKNYYLVRTKIDVDLENEKK
;
A
#
# COMPACT_ATOMS: atom_id res chain seq x y z
N MET A 1 56.86 -41.84 -11.43
CA MET A 1 55.87 -42.93 -11.24
C MET A 1 54.81 -42.42 -10.30
N GLY A 2 53.52 -42.63 -10.63
CA GLY A 2 52.42 -42.45 -9.69
C GLY A 2 51.53 -41.23 -9.94
N GLN A 3 50.62 -41.37 -10.88
CA GLN A 3 49.39 -40.58 -11.00
C GLN A 3 48.54 -40.70 -9.72
N ALA A 4 47.84 -39.61 -9.37
CA ALA A 4 46.43 -39.69 -9.01
C ALA A 4 45.77 -38.35 -9.37
N PHE A 5 45.13 -38.33 -10.55
CA PHE A 5 44.22 -37.27 -10.94
C PHE A 5 43.04 -37.28 -9.98
N SER A 6 42.84 -36.19 -9.25
CA SER A 6 41.62 -35.95 -8.48
C SER A 6 40.64 -35.23 -9.40
N ASP A 7 39.79 -36.01 -10.06
CA ASP A 7 38.61 -35.52 -10.77
C ASP A 7 37.61 -34.93 -9.76
N THR A 8 37.73 -33.65 -9.45
CA THR A 8 36.58 -32.87 -8.99
C THR A 8 35.80 -32.41 -10.21
N ALA A 9 35.08 -33.35 -10.82
CA ALA A 9 34.00 -33.04 -11.73
C ALA A 9 33.00 -32.18 -10.96
N LYS A 10 32.92 -30.90 -11.34
CA LYS A 10 31.86 -29.99 -10.95
C LYS A 10 30.54 -30.70 -11.24
N LYS A 11 29.74 -30.95 -10.20
CA LYS A 11 28.30 -31.14 -10.39
C LYS A 11 27.76 -29.78 -10.83
N GLU A 12 27.81 -29.52 -12.12
CA GLU A 12 26.90 -28.57 -12.75
C GLU A 12 25.49 -29.07 -12.44
N ASP A 13 24.72 -28.20 -11.77
CA ASP A 13 23.32 -28.42 -11.48
C ASP A 13 22.58 -28.48 -12.82
N SER A 14 22.42 -29.70 -13.33
CA SER A 14 21.72 -30.01 -14.59
C SER A 14 20.20 -29.93 -14.41
N GLY A 15 19.74 -28.93 -13.64
CA GLY A 15 18.33 -28.62 -13.48
C GLY A 15 17.84 -27.85 -14.69
N ASP A 16 16.80 -28.39 -15.33
CA ASP A 16 16.08 -27.69 -16.39
C ASP A 16 15.65 -26.29 -15.89
N LEU A 17 16.06 -25.24 -16.60
CA LEU A 17 15.93 -23.84 -16.20
C LEU A 17 14.46 -23.46 -15.93
N GLU A 18 13.55 -24.13 -16.62
CA GLU A 18 12.10 -24.06 -16.42
C GLU A 18 11.67 -24.62 -15.07
N SER A 19 12.12 -25.83 -14.73
CA SER A 19 11.81 -26.48 -13.46
C SER A 19 12.29 -25.64 -12.27
N SER A 20 13.48 -25.03 -12.38
CA SER A 20 14.01 -24.14 -11.35
C SER A 20 13.18 -22.86 -11.20
N PHE A 21 12.70 -22.27 -12.30
CA PHE A 21 11.87 -21.08 -12.28
C PHE A 21 10.53 -21.33 -11.57
N THR A 22 9.83 -22.39 -11.93
CA THR A 22 8.51 -22.68 -11.36
C THR A 22 8.61 -23.10 -9.89
N ASP A 23 9.64 -23.88 -9.55
CA ASP A 23 9.86 -24.33 -8.17
C ASP A 23 10.17 -23.17 -7.22
N TYR A 24 10.80 -22.09 -7.70
CA TYR A 24 10.95 -20.86 -6.92
C TYR A 24 9.59 -20.28 -6.50
N PHE A 25 8.65 -20.11 -7.44
CA PHE A 25 7.34 -19.55 -7.14
C PHE A 25 6.38 -20.52 -6.41
N LYS A 26 6.63 -21.82 -6.44
CA LYS A 26 5.91 -22.80 -5.59
C LYS A 26 6.27 -22.66 -4.11
N LYS A 27 7.52 -22.29 -3.80
CA LYS A 27 8.03 -22.10 -2.43
C LYS A 27 7.49 -20.81 -1.77
N ILE A 28 7.04 -19.85 -2.57
CA ILE A 28 6.47 -18.59 -2.08
C ILE A 28 4.99 -18.81 -1.75
N LYS A 29 4.60 -18.47 -0.52
CA LYS A 29 3.18 -18.48 -0.10
C LYS A 29 2.33 -17.60 -1.02
N THR A 30 1.08 -17.98 -1.26
CA THR A 30 0.24 -17.30 -2.28
C THR A 30 0.05 -15.81 -1.98
N GLU A 31 -0.07 -15.43 -0.70
CA GLU A 31 -0.18 -14.06 -0.22
C GLU A 31 1.07 -13.19 -0.46
N ASN A 32 2.23 -13.82 -0.73
CA ASN A 32 3.51 -13.14 -0.90
C ASN A 32 3.95 -13.09 -2.38
N LYS A 33 3.11 -13.54 -3.31
CA LYS A 33 3.43 -13.54 -4.74
C LYS A 33 3.23 -12.14 -5.32
N ILE A 34 4.30 -11.59 -5.90
CA ILE A 34 4.33 -10.22 -6.42
C ILE A 34 3.78 -10.15 -7.86
N ILE A 35 3.79 -11.28 -8.59
CA ILE A 35 3.23 -11.39 -9.94
C ILE A 35 2.05 -12.39 -9.97
N PRO A 36 1.02 -12.13 -10.81
CA PRO A 36 -0.12 -13.04 -10.97
C PRO A 36 0.28 -14.43 -11.47
N ARG A 37 -0.56 -15.44 -11.19
CA ARG A 37 -0.31 -16.82 -11.63
C ARG A 37 -0.30 -16.95 -13.15
N GLU A 38 -1.13 -16.16 -13.82
CA GLU A 38 -1.23 -16.08 -15.27
C GLU A 38 0.09 -15.61 -15.88
N THR A 39 0.72 -14.59 -15.27
CA THR A 39 2.03 -14.08 -15.66
C THR A 39 3.13 -15.12 -15.47
N ILE A 40 3.15 -15.81 -14.31
CA ILE A 40 4.10 -16.90 -14.04
C ILE A 40 3.97 -17.99 -15.10
N ARG A 41 2.74 -18.43 -15.38
CA ARG A 41 2.44 -19.45 -16.40
C ARG A 41 2.85 -19.01 -17.81
N SER A 42 2.67 -17.74 -18.14
CA SER A 42 3.10 -17.19 -19.42
C SER A 42 4.61 -17.23 -19.57
N ILE A 43 5.36 -16.86 -18.53
CA ILE A 43 6.83 -16.90 -18.53
C ILE A 43 7.31 -18.34 -18.65
N GLU A 44 6.77 -19.25 -17.85
CA GLU A 44 7.06 -20.69 -17.91
C GLU A 44 6.84 -21.25 -19.32
N LEU A 45 5.68 -20.96 -19.94
CA LEU A 45 5.38 -21.40 -21.30
C LEU A 45 6.39 -20.92 -22.35
N HIS A 46 6.90 -19.68 -22.23
CA HIS A 46 7.90 -19.15 -23.15
C HIS A 46 9.27 -19.80 -22.93
N LEU A 47 9.65 -20.08 -21.68
CA LEU A 47 10.87 -20.80 -21.36
C LEU A 47 10.82 -22.23 -21.94
N THR A 48 9.71 -22.96 -21.75
CA THR A 48 9.46 -24.31 -22.33
C THR A 48 9.52 -24.39 -23.83
N LYS A 49 9.23 -23.29 -24.52
CA LYS A 49 9.33 -23.23 -25.98
C LYS A 49 10.71 -22.78 -26.47
N GLY A 50 11.64 -22.47 -25.58
CA GLY A 50 12.91 -21.84 -25.90
C GLY A 50 12.76 -20.40 -26.42
N ASP A 51 11.60 -19.77 -26.26
CA ASP A 51 11.33 -18.40 -26.70
C ASP A 51 11.81 -17.39 -25.67
N ILE A 52 13.13 -17.23 -25.60
CA ILE A 52 13.81 -16.34 -24.65
C ILE A 52 13.36 -14.87 -24.84
N ARG A 53 13.04 -14.46 -26.06
CA ARG A 53 12.61 -13.09 -26.35
C ARG A 53 11.24 -12.81 -25.73
N ALA A 54 10.28 -13.72 -25.91
CA ALA A 54 8.95 -13.55 -25.32
C ALA A 54 8.98 -13.70 -23.79
N ALA A 55 9.79 -14.61 -23.25
CA ALA A 55 10.00 -14.73 -21.80
C ALA A 55 10.55 -13.42 -21.21
N LYS A 56 11.58 -12.84 -21.83
CA LYS A 56 12.14 -11.54 -21.42
C LYS A 56 11.08 -10.43 -21.48
N SER A 57 10.26 -10.39 -22.54
CA SER A 57 9.19 -9.40 -22.66
C SER A 57 8.19 -9.54 -21.50
N ALA A 58 7.69 -10.74 -21.25
CA ALA A 58 6.71 -11.01 -20.19
C ALA A 58 7.24 -10.63 -18.80
N ILE A 59 8.51 -10.92 -18.51
CA ILE A 59 9.17 -10.50 -17.26
C ILE A 59 9.26 -8.97 -17.19
N THR A 60 9.70 -8.32 -18.27
CA THR A 60 9.87 -6.86 -18.31
C THR A 60 8.55 -6.15 -18.12
N ASP A 61 7.49 -6.63 -18.78
CA ASP A 61 6.14 -6.07 -18.67
C ASP A 61 5.58 -6.25 -17.25
N ALA A 62 5.84 -7.42 -16.62
CA ALA A 62 5.44 -7.66 -15.23
C ALA A 62 6.14 -6.71 -14.25
N LEU A 63 7.45 -6.52 -14.39
CA LEU A 63 8.23 -5.61 -13.55
C LEU A 63 7.79 -4.16 -13.74
N LYS A 64 7.61 -3.73 -14.99
CA LYS A 64 7.14 -2.39 -15.30
C LYS A 64 5.76 -2.11 -14.68
N ASN A 65 4.85 -3.07 -14.78
CA ASN A 65 3.53 -2.95 -14.13
C ASN A 65 3.69 -2.76 -12.62
N ILE A 66 4.53 -3.55 -11.95
CA ILE A 66 4.77 -3.40 -10.49
C ILE A 66 5.32 -2.01 -10.15
N ASP A 67 6.27 -1.51 -10.94
CA ASP A 67 6.94 -0.23 -10.68
C ASP A 67 6.07 1.00 -10.97
N ASP A 68 5.14 0.90 -11.91
CA ASP A 68 4.35 2.03 -12.40
C ASP A 68 2.91 2.11 -11.82
N ILE A 69 2.38 1.05 -11.18
CA ILE A 69 1.01 1.05 -10.64
C ILE A 69 0.86 2.09 -9.53
N PRO A 70 0.03 3.13 -9.71
CA PRO A 70 -0.21 4.15 -8.69
C PRO A 70 -1.07 3.58 -7.55
N ILE A 71 -0.72 3.93 -6.31
CA ILE A 71 -1.46 3.55 -5.10
C ILE A 71 -1.92 4.84 -4.40
N ASN A 72 -3.23 5.01 -4.28
CA ASN A 72 -3.87 6.19 -3.70
C ASN A 72 -4.68 5.79 -2.46
N ILE A 73 -4.19 6.17 -1.29
CA ILE A 73 -4.84 5.87 0.00
C ILE A 73 -5.42 7.15 0.57
N ALA A 74 -6.72 7.18 0.80
CA ALA A 74 -7.37 8.30 1.48
C ALA A 74 -7.28 8.14 2.99
N VAL A 75 -6.92 9.21 3.71
CA VAL A 75 -6.87 9.28 5.17
C VAL A 75 -7.87 10.35 5.61
N THR A 76 -8.85 9.96 6.42
CA THR A 76 -9.96 10.84 6.84
C THR A 76 -10.36 10.53 8.27
N GLY A 77 -11.07 11.44 8.92
CA GLY A 77 -11.36 11.39 10.35
C GLY A 77 -11.50 12.77 10.94
N GLU A 78 -11.86 12.86 12.20
CA GLU A 78 -12.11 14.14 12.86
C GLU A 78 -10.86 15.02 12.99
N SER A 79 -11.05 16.32 13.20
CA SER A 79 -9.94 17.22 13.51
C SER A 79 -9.28 16.80 14.82
N GLY A 80 -7.96 16.86 14.89
CA GLY A 80 -7.22 16.42 16.07
C GLY A 80 -7.16 14.90 16.29
N ALA A 81 -7.78 14.07 15.42
CA ALA A 81 -7.69 12.61 15.51
C ALA A 81 -6.29 12.04 15.17
N GLY A 82 -5.35 12.87 14.73
CA GLY A 82 -3.96 12.44 14.44
C GLY A 82 -3.70 12.03 13.00
N LYS A 83 -4.57 12.40 12.05
CA LYS A 83 -4.40 12.14 10.59
C LYS A 83 -3.02 12.56 10.06
N SER A 84 -2.62 13.82 10.27
CA SER A 84 -1.34 14.33 9.77
C SER A 84 -0.15 13.58 10.38
N SER A 85 -0.20 13.29 11.67
CA SER A 85 0.83 12.50 12.34
C SER A 85 0.92 11.08 11.77
N PHE A 86 -0.22 10.44 11.52
CA PHE A 86 -0.30 9.13 10.89
C PHE A 86 0.28 9.12 9.48
N ILE A 87 -0.07 10.11 8.64
CA ILE A 87 0.49 10.26 7.28
C ILE A 87 2.02 10.41 7.33
N ASN A 88 2.52 11.25 8.23
CA ASN A 88 3.94 11.48 8.41
C ASN A 88 4.67 10.20 8.86
N ALA A 89 4.10 9.47 9.81
CA ALA A 89 4.63 8.19 10.28
C ALA A 89 4.71 7.14 9.15
N LEU A 90 3.65 6.99 8.35
CA LEU A 90 3.65 6.08 7.20
C LEU A 90 4.65 6.49 6.11
N ARG A 91 5.00 7.78 6.03
CA ARG A 91 6.02 8.27 5.09
C ARG A 91 7.45 8.18 5.66
N GLY A 92 7.60 7.88 6.95
CA GLY A 92 8.88 7.96 7.64
C GLY A 92 9.46 9.37 7.66
N VAL A 93 8.59 10.39 7.75
CA VAL A 93 8.95 11.81 7.74
C VAL A 93 8.62 12.42 9.11
N GLY A 94 9.55 13.18 9.68
CA GLY A 94 9.36 13.90 10.95
C GLY A 94 8.34 15.02 10.83
N HIS A 95 7.69 15.40 11.93
CA HIS A 95 6.65 16.44 11.91
C HIS A 95 7.17 17.84 11.55
N GLU A 96 8.45 18.09 11.72
CA GLU A 96 9.13 19.35 11.39
C GLU A 96 9.81 19.32 10.02
N ASP A 97 9.84 18.17 9.35
CA ASP A 97 10.51 18.02 8.07
C ASP A 97 9.80 18.80 6.97
N LYS A 98 10.59 19.27 5.99
CA LYS A 98 10.05 19.95 4.81
C LYS A 98 9.13 19.00 4.05
N GLY A 99 7.85 19.41 3.90
CA GLY A 99 6.84 18.62 3.22
C GLY A 99 6.14 17.57 4.11
N ALA A 100 6.33 17.67 5.44
CA ALA A 100 5.48 17.00 6.40
C ALA A 100 4.04 17.52 6.33
N ALA A 101 3.08 16.64 6.57
CA ALA A 101 1.70 17.02 6.80
C ALA A 101 1.64 17.85 8.09
N LYS A 102 1.10 19.07 7.99
CA LYS A 102 1.03 19.98 9.14
C LYS A 102 0.15 19.37 10.23
N VAL A 103 0.68 19.27 11.43
CA VAL A 103 -0.04 18.80 12.61
C VAL A 103 -0.68 19.99 13.30
N GLY A 104 -1.96 19.89 13.65
CA GLY A 104 -2.68 20.95 14.34
C GLY A 104 -4.02 20.45 14.89
N VAL A 105 -4.51 21.13 15.93
CA VAL A 105 -5.81 20.83 16.57
C VAL A 105 -6.95 21.42 15.75
N VAL A 106 -6.72 22.59 15.13
CA VAL A 106 -7.64 23.23 14.20
C VAL A 106 -7.54 22.55 12.84
N GLU A 107 -8.69 22.35 12.20
CA GLU A 107 -8.74 21.80 10.86
C GLU A 107 -7.90 22.66 9.91
N THR A 108 -6.83 22.07 9.39
CA THR A 108 -5.84 22.75 8.56
C THR A 108 -6.07 22.48 7.06
N THR A 109 -6.92 21.50 6.74
CA THR A 109 -7.06 20.95 5.40
C THR A 109 -8.50 21.16 4.90
N MET A 110 -8.75 22.21 4.10
CA MET A 110 -10.06 22.51 3.48
C MET A 110 -10.26 21.84 2.12
N LYS A 111 -9.20 21.26 1.55
CA LYS A 111 -9.17 20.54 0.27
C LYS A 111 -8.30 19.32 0.45
N ARG A 112 -8.63 18.20 -0.21
CA ARG A 112 -7.78 17.01 -0.20
C ARG A 112 -6.34 17.37 -0.56
N THR A 113 -5.37 16.90 0.21
CA THR A 113 -3.95 17.25 0.04
C THR A 113 -3.12 15.98 -0.18
N PRO A 114 -2.39 15.87 -1.30
CA PRO A 114 -1.56 14.70 -1.58
C PRO A 114 -0.20 14.79 -0.87
N TYR A 115 0.20 13.67 -0.27
CA TYR A 115 1.51 13.45 0.33
C TYR A 115 2.15 12.21 -0.28
N LYS A 116 3.09 12.42 -1.21
CA LYS A 116 3.84 11.32 -1.84
C LYS A 116 4.81 10.69 -0.84
N HIS A 117 4.97 9.37 -0.93
CA HIS A 117 5.96 8.66 -0.14
C HIS A 117 7.38 8.93 -0.70
N PRO A 118 8.37 9.27 0.15
CA PRO A 118 9.69 9.69 -0.32
C PRO A 118 10.45 8.59 -1.07
N LYS A 119 10.22 7.32 -0.71
CA LYS A 119 10.90 6.16 -1.31
C LYS A 119 10.06 5.37 -2.31
N ILE A 120 8.72 5.51 -2.28
CA ILE A 120 7.79 4.70 -3.07
C ILE A 120 7.01 5.68 -3.95
N LYS A 121 7.49 5.90 -5.17
CA LYS A 121 7.04 7.01 -6.02
C LYS A 121 5.58 6.91 -6.44
N THR A 122 5.06 5.69 -6.51
CA THR A 122 3.68 5.37 -6.86
C THR A 122 2.70 5.54 -5.71
N LEU A 123 3.18 5.58 -4.47
CA LEU A 123 2.33 5.69 -3.29
C LEU A 123 2.05 7.15 -2.94
N THR A 124 0.76 7.51 -2.92
CA THR A 124 0.26 8.79 -2.45
C THR A 124 -0.74 8.60 -1.32
N LEU A 125 -0.44 9.21 -0.18
CA LEU A 125 -1.37 9.34 0.94
C LEU A 125 -2.13 10.66 0.80
N TRP A 126 -3.44 10.61 0.83
CA TRP A 126 -4.30 11.79 0.67
C TRP A 126 -4.89 12.18 2.02
N ASP A 127 -4.50 13.33 2.56
CA ASP A 127 -5.16 13.91 3.73
C ASP A 127 -6.49 14.54 3.29
N LEU A 128 -7.59 14.01 3.82
CA LEU A 128 -8.92 14.51 3.54
C LEU A 128 -9.40 15.45 4.66
N PRO A 129 -10.19 16.47 4.31
CA PRO A 129 -10.86 17.33 5.29
C PRO A 129 -11.65 16.53 6.33
N GLY A 130 -11.80 17.08 7.53
CA GLY A 130 -12.65 16.51 8.58
C GLY A 130 -14.11 16.50 8.16
N ILE A 131 -14.82 15.43 8.52
CA ILE A 131 -16.21 15.19 8.10
C ILE A 131 -17.20 16.09 8.87
N GLY A 132 -16.84 16.50 10.09
CA GLY A 132 -17.69 17.31 10.98
C GLY A 132 -17.49 18.82 10.89
N THR A 133 -16.55 19.28 10.09
CA THR A 133 -16.08 20.68 10.06
C THR A 133 -16.43 21.38 8.74
N MET A 134 -16.82 20.62 7.73
CA MET A 134 -17.33 21.14 6.48
C MET A 134 -18.82 21.51 6.59
N LYS A 135 -19.17 22.73 6.16
CA LYS A 135 -20.56 23.23 6.02
C LYS A 135 -21.36 22.52 4.91
N PHE A 136 -20.98 21.30 4.50
CA PHE A 136 -21.55 20.63 3.33
C PHE A 136 -22.33 19.37 3.72
N PRO A 137 -23.46 19.09 3.04
CA PRO A 137 -24.14 17.81 3.14
C PRO A 137 -23.19 16.64 2.79
N PRO A 138 -23.34 15.45 3.41
CA PRO A 138 -22.49 14.28 3.16
C PRO A 138 -22.34 13.90 1.69
N LYS A 139 -23.37 14.13 0.86
CA LYS A 139 -23.36 13.82 -0.57
C LYS A 139 -22.34 14.68 -1.35
N ASP A 140 -22.26 15.97 -1.04
CA ASP A 140 -21.34 16.91 -1.69
C ASP A 140 -19.89 16.67 -1.25
N TYR A 141 -19.70 16.16 -0.03
CA TYR A 141 -18.39 15.76 0.47
C TYR A 141 -17.78 14.65 -0.40
N LEU A 142 -18.57 13.62 -0.74
CA LEU A 142 -18.10 12.47 -1.50
C LEU A 142 -17.59 12.86 -2.90
N GLU A 143 -18.29 13.77 -3.57
CA GLU A 143 -17.89 14.30 -4.88
C GLU A 143 -16.65 15.18 -4.76
N LYS A 144 -16.62 16.11 -3.78
CA LYS A 144 -15.51 17.07 -3.62
C LYS A 144 -14.18 16.41 -3.30
N VAL A 145 -14.20 15.37 -2.47
CA VAL A 145 -12.95 14.64 -2.16
C VAL A 145 -12.69 13.52 -3.16
N LYS A 146 -13.53 13.34 -4.18
CA LYS A 146 -13.36 12.40 -5.30
C LYS A 146 -13.15 10.95 -4.85
N PHE A 147 -14.11 10.42 -4.11
CA PHE A 147 -14.03 9.09 -3.48
C PHE A 147 -13.60 7.93 -4.41
N GLN A 148 -13.90 8.01 -5.70
CA GLN A 148 -13.59 6.94 -6.65
C GLN A 148 -12.10 6.84 -7.00
N GLU A 149 -11.32 7.90 -6.78
CA GLU A 149 -9.89 7.96 -7.13
C GLU A 149 -8.99 7.19 -6.15
N TYR A 150 -9.53 6.68 -5.04
CA TYR A 150 -8.74 5.98 -4.01
C TYR A 150 -8.92 4.46 -4.09
N ASP A 151 -7.86 3.72 -3.82
CA ASP A 151 -7.89 2.26 -3.74
C ASP A 151 -8.62 1.81 -2.47
N PHE A 152 -8.35 2.47 -1.35
CA PHE A 152 -9.03 2.27 -0.08
C PHE A 152 -8.91 3.48 0.85
N PHE A 153 -9.67 3.43 1.93
CA PHE A 153 -9.76 4.50 2.93
C PHE A 153 -9.18 4.06 4.27
N ILE A 154 -8.59 5.00 5.00
CA ILE A 154 -8.19 4.86 6.39
C ILE A 154 -8.99 5.88 7.19
N LEU A 155 -9.85 5.38 8.07
CA LEU A 155 -10.63 6.15 9.02
C LEU A 155 -9.83 6.27 10.31
N VAL A 156 -9.35 7.47 10.62
CA VAL A 156 -8.55 7.76 11.81
C VAL A 156 -9.46 8.35 12.88
N SER A 157 -9.60 7.64 13.99
CA SER A 157 -10.45 8.02 15.13
C SER A 157 -9.61 8.12 16.40
N ALA A 158 -9.94 9.05 17.29
CA ALA A 158 -9.31 9.21 18.59
C ALA A 158 -10.38 9.41 19.67
N THR A 159 -10.13 8.91 20.88
CA THR A 159 -11.04 8.90 22.05
C THR A 159 -12.36 8.14 21.83
N HIS A 160 -13.30 8.68 21.06
CA HIS A 160 -14.66 8.16 20.93
C HIS A 160 -15.01 7.99 19.45
N PHE A 161 -15.64 6.87 19.11
CA PHE A 161 -16.14 6.64 17.76
C PHE A 161 -17.42 7.45 17.54
N THR A 162 -17.43 8.31 16.53
CA THR A 162 -18.55 9.25 16.34
C THR A 162 -19.55 8.76 15.30
N LYS A 163 -20.78 9.28 15.36
CA LYS A 163 -21.81 8.98 14.36
C LYS A 163 -21.37 9.38 12.96
N LEU A 164 -20.56 10.45 12.83
CA LEU A 164 -20.01 10.90 11.55
C LEU A 164 -19.05 9.87 10.96
N GLU A 165 -18.19 9.27 11.77
CA GLU A 165 -17.28 8.20 11.34
C GLU A 165 -18.07 6.94 10.91
N LEU A 166 -19.13 6.58 11.65
CA LEU A 166 -20.03 5.49 11.30
C LEU A 166 -20.72 5.73 9.95
N ASP A 167 -21.27 6.91 9.75
CA ASP A 167 -22.00 7.26 8.53
C ASP A 167 -21.05 7.31 7.33
N LEU A 168 -19.80 7.76 7.52
CA LEU A 168 -18.79 7.69 6.47
C LEU A 168 -18.39 6.25 6.14
N ALA A 169 -18.17 5.40 7.14
CA ALA A 169 -17.87 3.98 6.93
C ALA A 169 -18.98 3.29 6.13
N LYS A 170 -20.26 3.60 6.45
CA LYS A 170 -21.41 3.13 5.67
C LYS A 170 -21.40 3.64 4.24
N ALA A 171 -21.09 4.91 4.02
CA ALA A 171 -20.98 5.50 2.68
C ALA A 171 -19.86 4.85 1.85
N ILE A 172 -18.67 4.66 2.41
CA ILE A 172 -17.55 3.97 1.75
C ILE A 172 -17.96 2.56 1.32
N ARG A 173 -18.61 1.82 2.22
CA ARG A 173 -19.10 0.46 1.93
C ARG A 173 -20.17 0.46 0.85
N PHE A 174 -21.10 1.43 0.87
CA PHE A 174 -22.11 1.60 -0.16
C PHE A 174 -21.48 1.84 -1.55
N MET A 175 -20.36 2.55 -1.58
CA MET A 175 -19.56 2.79 -2.79
C MET A 175 -18.68 1.60 -3.21
N LYS A 176 -18.79 0.44 -2.54
CA LYS A 176 -17.99 -0.78 -2.80
C LYS A 176 -16.48 -0.55 -2.68
N LYS A 177 -16.06 0.39 -1.84
CA LYS A 177 -14.66 0.64 -1.52
C LYS A 177 -14.34 0.03 -0.14
N ASN A 178 -13.09 -0.39 0.04
CA ASN A 178 -12.61 -0.90 1.31
C ASN A 178 -12.20 0.25 2.24
N TYR A 179 -12.33 0.05 3.54
CA TYR A 179 -11.80 0.94 4.54
C TYR A 179 -11.18 0.18 5.72
N TYR A 180 -10.26 0.85 6.40
CA TYR A 180 -9.64 0.39 7.63
C TYR A 180 -9.87 1.44 8.72
N LEU A 181 -10.21 0.99 9.93
CA LEU A 181 -10.33 1.87 11.09
C LEU A 181 -9.02 1.84 11.87
N VAL A 182 -8.47 3.01 12.14
CA VAL A 182 -7.24 3.21 12.92
C VAL A 182 -7.59 4.05 14.13
N ARG A 183 -7.57 3.42 15.31
CA ARG A 183 -7.72 4.12 16.59
C ARG A 183 -6.34 4.62 17.05
N THR A 184 -6.18 5.93 17.08
CA THR A 184 -4.94 6.60 17.52
C THR A 184 -5.06 7.01 18.99
N LYS A 185 -3.96 7.50 19.58
CA LYS A 185 -3.91 8.04 20.95
C LYS A 185 -4.29 7.05 22.06
N ILE A 186 -4.05 5.76 21.85
CA ILE A 186 -4.28 4.72 22.87
C ILE A 186 -3.38 4.94 24.09
N ASP A 187 -2.18 5.48 23.88
CA ASP A 187 -1.27 5.95 24.93
C ASP A 187 -1.95 6.94 25.89
N VAL A 188 -2.66 7.94 25.35
CA VAL A 188 -3.41 8.93 26.14
C VAL A 188 -4.57 8.27 26.91
N ASP A 189 -5.28 7.33 26.29
CA ASP A 189 -6.38 6.63 26.95
C ASP A 189 -5.87 5.82 28.17
N LEU A 190 -4.73 5.12 28.01
CA LEU A 190 -4.08 4.37 29.09
C LEU A 190 -3.54 5.26 30.21
N GLU A 191 -3.04 6.45 29.87
CA GLU A 191 -2.62 7.43 30.88
C GLU A 191 -3.79 7.99 31.69
N ASN A 192 -4.94 8.17 31.06
CA ASN A 192 -6.15 8.65 31.72
C ASN A 192 -6.76 7.60 32.66
N GLU A 193 -6.63 6.30 32.36
CA GLU A 193 -7.11 5.22 33.23
C GLU A 193 -6.29 5.06 34.52
N LYS A 194 -5.03 5.48 34.52
CA LYS A 194 -4.15 5.42 35.69
C LYS A 194 -4.43 6.52 36.74
N LYS A 195 -5.33 7.45 36.45
CA LYS A 195 -5.71 8.56 37.33
C LYS A 195 -7.06 8.28 37.98
#